data_AF-A0A1G7ZNQ7-F1
#
_entry.id   AF-A0A1G7ZNQ7-F1
#
_cell.length_a   1.000
_cell.length_b   1.000
_cell.length_c   1.000
_cell.angle_alpha   90.00
_cell.angle_beta   90.00
_cell.angle_gamma   90.00
#
_symmetry.space_group_name_H-M   'P 1'
#
loop_
_entity.id
_entity.type
_entity.pdbx_description
1 polymer ?
#
loop_
_entity_poly.entity_id
_entity_poly.type
_entity_poly.pdbx_seq_one_letter_code
_entity_poly.pdbx_strand_id
1 'polypeptide(L)'
;MKTKNLLFTFAILFIALISGCASDDFQETIGVCPVVESTSPLNGALGVQFSPAITVTFNEEMNPATLNETSFTVTGTARVAGTISYSGKTASFTPTSPLAPNTTYTVKVSTAAKDVMGNALQEDYVWTFKTGVPPTVILTDPLNAATGVNLNKTITANFSIAMNALTINGTTFTLKQGSTVIPGVVTYSGITAFFNPALPLESGTTYTATITTGAQNTAGIALANNYVWTFTTVNAAIRTPAPGAASGLFFGVFGGNAGITNQGIYTVINTTASGRIGTTAAPTLITGFRDGQTNIPYTVTGTNEGLVKGGIYSAGPEASQGLLDATAAYLSISPASKPGGVDPGAGELGGLTLAPGLYKAAAGTFKITNGDLTLDAKGDANAVWIFQTESALTVGDSAPSSVKFLNGVGNPKNVYWYVGSTAVINYAGGGVMVGTIIANSGVTLSSPANNTNTTVQTVLNGRAISLISSVTMVNTIVNVPE
;
A
#
# COMPACT_ATOMS: atom_id res chain seq x y z
N MET A 1 -20.18 60.04 -103.95
CA MET A 1 -21.59 59.59 -104.10
C MET A 1 -21.62 58.06 -104.09
N LYS A 2 -21.55 57.40 -102.91
CA LYS A 2 -21.75 55.93 -102.73
C LYS A 2 -21.86 55.48 -101.26
N THR A 3 -22.37 56.32 -100.36
CA THR A 3 -22.44 56.01 -98.91
C THR A 3 -23.86 56.07 -98.32
N LYS A 4 -24.87 56.46 -99.12
CA LYS A 4 -26.26 56.61 -98.63
C LYS A 4 -27.13 55.34 -98.74
N ASN A 5 -26.68 54.28 -99.42
CA ASN A 5 -27.45 53.03 -99.56
C ASN A 5 -27.02 51.88 -98.62
N LEU A 6 -26.04 52.09 -97.73
CA LEU A 6 -25.63 51.05 -96.75
C LEU A 6 -26.31 51.21 -95.38
N LEU A 7 -26.72 52.43 -95.02
CA LEU A 7 -27.38 52.74 -93.74
C LEU A 7 -28.88 52.37 -93.73
N PHE A 8 -29.55 52.34 -94.88
CA PHE A 8 -30.97 51.99 -94.94
C PHE A 8 -31.22 50.48 -94.79
N THR A 9 -30.28 49.63 -95.19
CA THR A 9 -30.38 48.17 -95.07
C THR A 9 -30.10 47.68 -93.64
N PHE A 10 -29.31 48.42 -92.85
CA PHE A 10 -29.06 48.11 -91.43
C PHE A 10 -30.21 48.54 -90.50
N ALA A 11 -30.95 49.59 -90.85
CA ALA A 11 -32.09 50.04 -90.06
C ALA A 11 -33.30 49.07 -90.11
N ILE A 12 -33.50 48.39 -91.24
CA ILE A 12 -34.59 47.42 -91.41
C ILE A 12 -34.25 46.05 -90.76
N LEU A 13 -32.96 45.71 -90.65
CA LEU A 13 -32.52 44.50 -89.93
C LEU A 13 -32.59 44.67 -88.40
N PHE A 14 -32.54 45.91 -87.88
CA PHE A 14 -32.65 46.18 -86.45
C PHE A 14 -34.10 46.24 -85.93
N ILE A 15 -35.09 46.53 -86.78
CA ILE A 15 -36.51 46.58 -86.36
C ILE A 15 -37.14 45.18 -86.33
N ALA A 16 -36.57 44.20 -87.05
CA ALA A 16 -37.02 42.80 -87.01
C ALA A 16 -36.47 41.99 -85.83
N LEU A 17 -35.67 42.58 -84.94
CA LEU A 17 -35.03 41.92 -83.79
C LEU A 17 -35.56 42.39 -82.42
N ILE A 18 -36.57 43.25 -82.36
CA ILE A 18 -37.12 43.81 -81.11
C ILE A 18 -38.49 43.21 -80.72
N SER A 19 -39.04 42.30 -81.54
CA SER A 19 -40.28 41.55 -81.23
C SER A 19 -40.04 40.13 -80.71
N GLY A 20 -38.78 39.79 -80.37
CA GLY A 20 -38.39 38.53 -79.74
C GLY A 20 -38.11 38.62 -78.25
N CYS A 21 -38.58 39.67 -77.56
CA CYS A 21 -38.58 39.70 -76.10
C CYS A 21 -39.65 38.72 -75.61
N ALA A 22 -39.27 37.47 -75.39
CA ALA A 22 -39.92 36.70 -74.33
C ALA A 22 -39.82 37.57 -73.08
N SER A 23 -40.94 37.81 -72.41
CA SER A 23 -40.94 38.30 -71.04
C SER A 23 -40.01 37.39 -70.25
N ASP A 24 -38.87 37.93 -69.83
CA ASP A 24 -37.97 37.26 -68.92
C ASP A 24 -38.71 37.18 -67.58
N ASP A 25 -39.37 36.05 -67.34
CA ASP A 25 -39.98 35.68 -66.06
C ASP A 25 -38.91 35.36 -65.00
N PHE A 26 -37.70 35.95 -65.12
CA PHE A 26 -36.71 35.96 -64.06
C PHE A 26 -37.21 36.84 -62.91
N GLN A 27 -38.03 36.23 -62.06
CA GLN A 27 -38.19 36.66 -60.69
C GLN A 27 -36.81 36.57 -60.03
N GLU A 28 -36.16 37.72 -59.78
CA GLU A 28 -35.02 37.76 -58.87
C GLU A 28 -35.49 37.14 -57.54
N THR A 29 -34.96 35.97 -57.20
CA THR A 29 -35.17 35.41 -55.87
C THR A 29 -34.41 36.30 -54.88
N ILE A 30 -35.06 37.34 -54.38
CA ILE A 30 -34.53 38.14 -53.27
C ILE A 30 -34.59 37.25 -52.01
N GLY A 31 -33.50 36.55 -51.74
CA GLY A 31 -33.30 35.71 -50.56
C GLY A 31 -31.82 35.68 -50.23
N VAL A 32 -31.49 35.76 -48.94
CA VAL A 32 -30.10 35.54 -48.49
C VAL A 32 -29.81 34.05 -48.67
N CYS A 33 -28.63 33.69 -49.18
CA CYS A 33 -28.27 32.27 -49.20
C CYS A 33 -27.94 31.83 -47.77
N PRO A 34 -28.31 30.60 -47.37
CA PRO A 34 -27.93 30.10 -46.07
C PRO A 34 -26.40 30.05 -45.94
N VAL A 35 -25.91 30.37 -44.75
CA VAL A 35 -24.50 30.35 -44.34
C VAL A 35 -24.42 29.76 -42.94
N VAL A 36 -23.36 28.98 -42.68
CA VAL A 36 -23.05 28.47 -41.34
C VAL A 36 -22.43 29.58 -40.50
N GLU A 37 -23.07 29.92 -39.39
CA GLU A 37 -22.58 30.92 -38.42
C GLU A 37 -21.68 30.30 -37.35
N SER A 38 -22.01 29.09 -36.90
CA SER A 38 -21.24 28.40 -35.86
C SER A 38 -21.42 26.89 -35.88
N THR A 39 -20.41 26.18 -35.36
CA THR A 39 -20.45 24.74 -35.17
C THR A 39 -20.03 24.35 -33.76
N SER A 40 -20.59 23.26 -33.26
CA SER A 40 -20.10 22.55 -32.10
C SER A 40 -19.87 21.09 -32.46
N PRO A 41 -18.70 20.50 -32.18
CA PRO A 41 -17.47 21.16 -31.78
C PRO A 41 -16.99 22.22 -32.79
N LEU A 42 -16.18 23.17 -32.33
CA LEU A 42 -15.52 24.15 -33.20
C LEU A 42 -14.54 23.44 -34.15
N ASN A 43 -14.27 24.07 -35.30
CA ASN A 43 -13.28 23.53 -36.24
C ASN A 43 -11.90 23.41 -35.58
N GLY A 44 -11.30 22.22 -35.69
CA GLY A 44 -10.02 21.88 -35.07
C GLY A 44 -10.10 21.57 -33.56
N ALA A 45 -11.29 21.49 -32.96
CA ALA A 45 -11.43 21.17 -31.54
C ALA A 45 -10.76 19.83 -31.20
N LEU A 46 -9.99 19.81 -30.11
CA LEU A 46 -9.31 18.62 -29.58
C LEU A 46 -9.95 18.19 -28.26
N GLY A 47 -9.78 16.92 -27.89
CA GLY A 47 -10.26 16.43 -26.59
C GLY A 47 -11.78 16.32 -26.50
N VAL A 48 -12.47 16.26 -27.64
CA VAL A 48 -13.94 16.17 -27.68
C VAL A 48 -14.41 14.86 -27.02
N GLN A 49 -15.49 14.94 -26.25
CA GLN A 49 -16.16 13.78 -25.64
C GLN A 49 -16.63 12.77 -26.69
N PHE A 50 -16.87 11.52 -26.28
CA PHE A 50 -17.25 10.46 -27.21
C PHE A 50 -18.72 10.50 -27.64
N SER A 51 -19.58 11.23 -26.92
CA SER A 51 -20.97 11.47 -27.33
C SER A 51 -21.25 12.98 -27.38
N PRO A 52 -20.57 13.74 -28.25
CA PRO A 52 -20.78 15.18 -28.33
C PRO A 52 -22.10 15.47 -29.08
N ALA A 53 -22.76 16.56 -28.72
CA ALA A 53 -23.75 17.16 -29.60
C ALA A 53 -23.02 17.82 -30.77
N ILE A 54 -23.14 17.22 -31.97
CA ILE A 54 -22.54 17.78 -33.19
C ILE A 54 -23.57 18.70 -33.82
N THR A 55 -23.40 20.01 -33.70
CA THR A 55 -24.38 21.01 -34.15
C THR A 55 -23.79 21.98 -35.16
N VAL A 56 -24.68 22.52 -36.00
CA VAL A 56 -24.42 23.59 -36.95
C VAL A 56 -25.57 24.58 -36.87
N THR A 57 -25.25 25.86 -36.70
CA THR A 57 -26.23 26.97 -36.65
C THR A 57 -26.09 27.80 -37.91
N PHE A 58 -27.21 28.08 -38.56
CA PHE A 58 -27.28 28.86 -39.78
C PHE A 58 -27.75 30.30 -39.50
N ASN A 59 -27.46 31.22 -40.42
CA ASN A 59 -27.94 32.61 -40.38
C ASN A 59 -29.47 32.73 -40.51
N GLU A 60 -30.13 31.71 -41.05
CA GLU A 60 -31.57 31.69 -41.31
C GLU A 60 -32.21 30.32 -41.10
N GLU A 61 -33.53 30.26 -41.27
CA GLU A 61 -34.27 29.01 -41.13
C GLU A 61 -34.09 28.10 -42.36
N MET A 62 -33.61 26.89 -42.11
CA MET A 62 -33.42 25.84 -43.10
C MET A 62 -34.71 25.03 -43.32
N ASN A 63 -34.86 24.45 -44.51
CA ASN A 63 -35.86 23.41 -44.77
C ASN A 63 -35.42 22.09 -44.11
N PRO A 64 -36.10 21.61 -43.06
CA PRO A 64 -35.68 20.42 -42.32
C PRO A 64 -35.63 19.14 -43.17
N ALA A 65 -36.45 19.03 -44.22
CA ALA A 65 -36.44 17.85 -45.09
C ALA A 65 -35.14 17.71 -45.90
N THR A 66 -34.44 18.83 -46.11
CA THR A 66 -33.16 18.86 -46.82
C THR A 66 -31.96 18.65 -45.91
N LEU A 67 -32.15 18.62 -44.59
CA LEU A 67 -31.14 18.30 -43.58
C LEU A 67 -31.29 16.85 -43.16
N ASN A 68 -30.66 15.95 -43.92
CA ASN A 68 -30.78 14.51 -43.75
C ASN A 68 -29.40 13.87 -43.88
N GLU A 69 -29.34 12.54 -43.79
CA GLU A 69 -28.07 11.82 -43.74
C GLU A 69 -27.18 12.07 -44.96
N THR A 70 -27.75 12.45 -46.11
CA THR A 70 -26.97 12.72 -47.34
C THR A 70 -26.38 14.13 -47.37
N SER A 71 -27.03 15.10 -46.72
CA SER A 71 -26.60 16.48 -46.70
C SER A 71 -25.82 16.85 -45.45
N PHE A 72 -26.04 16.19 -44.31
CA PHE A 72 -25.27 16.36 -43.08
C PHE A 72 -24.62 15.03 -42.71
N THR A 73 -23.31 14.93 -42.95
CA THR A 73 -22.52 13.71 -42.74
C THR A 73 -21.41 13.92 -41.71
N VAL A 74 -21.16 12.88 -40.92
CA VAL A 74 -20.02 12.80 -40.00
C VAL A 74 -19.21 11.56 -40.37
N THR A 75 -17.90 11.72 -40.60
CA THR A 75 -17.02 10.66 -41.09
C THR A 75 -15.74 10.61 -40.26
N GLY A 76 -15.43 9.45 -39.69
CA GLY A 76 -14.13 9.16 -39.08
C GLY A 76 -13.32 8.23 -40.00
N THR A 77 -12.95 7.05 -39.51
CA THR A 77 -12.43 5.96 -40.35
C THR A 77 -13.49 5.38 -41.29
N ALA A 78 -14.76 5.48 -40.90
CA ALA A 78 -15.94 5.19 -41.69
C ALA A 78 -17.01 6.24 -41.40
N ARG A 79 -18.09 6.24 -42.20
CA ARG A 79 -19.25 7.09 -41.96
C ARG A 79 -19.89 6.72 -40.62
N VAL A 80 -20.19 7.72 -39.80
CA VAL A 80 -20.86 7.56 -38.51
C VAL A 80 -22.36 7.53 -38.74
N ALA A 81 -23.03 6.52 -38.18
CA ALA A 81 -24.49 6.48 -38.13
C ALA A 81 -25.00 7.43 -37.03
N GLY A 82 -26.09 8.13 -37.29
CA GLY A 82 -26.65 9.10 -36.37
C GLY A 82 -28.00 9.60 -36.83
N THR A 83 -28.72 10.25 -35.93
CA THR A 83 -29.97 10.94 -36.25
C THR A 83 -29.73 12.43 -36.39
N ILE A 84 -30.47 13.06 -37.30
CA ILE A 84 -30.44 14.51 -37.48
C ILE A 84 -31.75 15.07 -36.95
N SER A 85 -31.66 16.07 -36.08
CA SER A 85 -32.77 16.89 -35.66
C SER A 85 -32.51 18.34 -36.04
N TYR A 86 -33.58 19.12 -36.17
CA TYR A 86 -33.50 20.53 -36.51
C TYR A 86 -34.50 21.33 -35.67
N SER A 87 -34.04 22.43 -35.07
CA SER A 87 -34.87 23.32 -34.26
C SER A 87 -34.37 24.75 -34.36
N GLY A 88 -35.28 25.70 -34.62
CA GLY A 88 -34.94 27.10 -34.86
C GLY A 88 -34.06 27.24 -36.09
N LYS A 89 -32.78 27.58 -35.89
CA LYS A 89 -31.74 27.70 -36.93
C LYS A 89 -30.61 26.67 -36.78
N THR A 90 -30.79 25.66 -35.94
CA THR A 90 -29.72 24.73 -35.57
C THR A 90 -30.07 23.30 -35.97
N ALA A 91 -29.22 22.70 -36.80
CA ALA A 91 -29.24 21.26 -37.06
C ALA A 91 -28.30 20.55 -36.08
N SER A 92 -28.74 19.42 -35.55
CA SER A 92 -27.99 18.60 -34.59
C SER A 92 -27.89 17.17 -35.09
N PHE A 93 -26.67 16.68 -35.25
CA PHE A 93 -26.36 15.28 -35.51
C PHE A 93 -26.02 14.59 -34.19
N THR A 94 -26.77 13.53 -33.86
CA THR A 94 -26.55 12.70 -32.68
C THR A 94 -26.05 11.32 -33.13
N PRO A 95 -24.78 10.96 -32.87
CA PRO A 95 -24.27 9.63 -33.17
C PRO A 95 -25.10 8.53 -32.46
N THR A 96 -25.40 7.42 -33.14
CA THR A 96 -26.13 6.29 -32.53
C THR A 96 -25.29 5.48 -31.55
N SER A 97 -23.96 5.54 -31.69
CA SER A 97 -22.96 4.92 -30.81
C SER A 97 -21.89 5.95 -30.43
N PRO A 98 -21.24 5.82 -29.27
CA PRO A 98 -20.11 6.65 -28.91
C PRO A 98 -19.03 6.64 -30.00
N LEU A 99 -18.51 7.82 -30.30
CA LEU A 99 -17.39 8.03 -31.21
C LEU A 99 -16.13 7.33 -30.67
N ALA A 100 -15.30 6.84 -31.59
CA ALA A 100 -14.04 6.19 -31.26
C ALA A 100 -13.08 7.19 -30.61
N PRO A 101 -12.27 6.78 -29.61
CA PRO A 101 -11.30 7.65 -28.97
C PRO A 101 -10.15 8.04 -29.93
N ASN A 102 -9.49 9.16 -29.66
CA ASN A 102 -8.33 9.66 -30.41
C ASN A 102 -8.53 9.73 -31.94
N THR A 103 -9.76 9.94 -32.39
CA THR A 103 -10.13 9.84 -33.81
C THR A 103 -10.52 11.21 -34.33
N THR A 104 -9.97 11.59 -35.48
CA THR A 104 -10.38 12.79 -36.19
C THR A 104 -11.66 12.50 -36.96
N TYR A 105 -12.67 13.32 -36.74
CA TYR A 105 -13.94 13.31 -37.45
C TYR A 105 -14.04 14.54 -38.35
N THR A 106 -14.44 14.30 -39.59
CA THR A 106 -14.80 15.33 -40.56
C THR A 106 -16.31 15.39 -40.64
N VAL A 107 -16.84 16.59 -40.45
CA VAL A 107 -18.26 16.88 -40.60
C VAL A 107 -18.44 17.70 -41.87
N LYS A 108 -19.47 17.36 -42.64
CA LYS A 108 -19.81 18.03 -43.88
C LYS A 108 -21.31 18.32 -43.92
N VAL A 109 -21.65 19.59 -44.15
CA VAL A 109 -22.98 20.01 -44.59
C VAL A 109 -22.88 20.40 -46.06
N SER A 110 -23.54 19.67 -46.94
CA SER A 110 -23.41 19.86 -48.38
C SER A 110 -24.36 20.92 -48.94
N THR A 111 -24.11 21.34 -50.17
CA THR A 111 -25.02 22.19 -50.97
C THR A 111 -26.41 21.58 -51.23
N ALA A 112 -26.67 20.35 -50.82
CA ALA A 112 -28.01 19.78 -50.82
C ALA A 112 -28.91 20.33 -49.68
N ALA A 113 -28.33 20.92 -48.63
CA ALA A 113 -29.07 21.62 -47.59
C ALA A 113 -29.58 22.97 -48.11
N LYS A 114 -30.89 23.22 -47.96
CA LYS A 114 -31.58 24.40 -48.48
C LYS A 114 -32.38 25.12 -47.41
N ASP A 115 -32.61 26.41 -47.61
CA ASP A 115 -33.56 27.19 -46.82
C ASP A 115 -35.02 26.86 -47.17
N VAL A 116 -35.96 27.51 -46.46
CA VAL A 116 -37.40 27.36 -46.71
C VAL A 116 -37.85 27.91 -48.07
N MET A 117 -37.06 28.78 -48.71
CA MET A 117 -37.32 29.35 -50.04
C MET A 117 -36.68 28.51 -51.17
N GLY A 118 -35.88 27.49 -50.84
CA GLY A 118 -35.21 26.60 -51.77
C GLY A 118 -33.78 27.00 -52.15
N ASN A 119 -33.21 28.07 -51.56
CA ASN A 119 -31.83 28.46 -51.77
C ASN A 119 -30.88 27.49 -51.06
N ALA A 120 -29.86 27.02 -51.76
CA ALA A 120 -28.86 26.10 -51.20
C ALA A 120 -27.72 26.84 -50.50
N LEU A 121 -26.98 26.13 -49.63
CA LEU A 121 -25.62 26.55 -49.29
C LEU A 121 -24.81 26.76 -50.58
N GLN A 122 -24.02 27.83 -50.65
CA GLN A 122 -23.23 28.14 -51.84
C GLN A 122 -22.08 27.15 -52.05
N GLU A 123 -21.50 26.66 -50.96
CA GLU A 123 -20.43 25.66 -50.95
C GLU A 123 -20.67 24.64 -49.84
N ASP A 124 -20.04 23.48 -49.97
CA ASP A 124 -20.03 22.49 -48.88
C ASP A 124 -19.30 23.08 -47.67
N TYR A 125 -19.97 23.12 -46.51
CA TYR A 125 -19.33 23.52 -45.28
C TYR A 125 -18.70 22.31 -44.60
N VAL A 126 -17.38 22.31 -44.49
CA VAL A 126 -16.59 21.20 -43.94
C VAL A 126 -15.76 21.67 -42.75
N TRP A 127 -15.85 20.96 -41.64
CA TRP A 127 -14.99 21.17 -40.48
C TRP A 127 -14.54 19.85 -39.87
N THR A 128 -13.52 19.91 -39.03
CA THR A 128 -12.99 18.73 -38.34
C THR A 128 -12.97 18.93 -36.84
N PHE A 129 -13.02 17.84 -36.09
CA PHE A 129 -12.70 17.81 -34.67
C PHE A 129 -12.06 16.47 -34.32
N LYS A 130 -11.40 16.38 -33.17
CA LYS A 130 -10.74 15.15 -32.70
C LYS A 130 -11.22 14.77 -31.32
N THR A 131 -11.69 13.53 -31.18
CA THR A 131 -12.06 12.97 -29.87
C THR A 131 -10.84 12.81 -28.98
N GLY A 132 -11.06 12.89 -27.66
CA GLY A 132 -9.99 12.79 -26.67
C GLY A 132 -9.38 11.39 -26.53
N VAL A 133 -8.28 11.32 -25.79
CA VAL A 133 -7.63 10.06 -25.39
C VAL A 133 -8.08 9.71 -23.97
N PRO A 134 -8.71 8.55 -23.73
CA PRO A 134 -8.98 8.08 -22.38
C PRO A 134 -7.68 7.91 -21.59
N PRO A 135 -7.60 8.41 -20.35
CA PRO A 135 -6.49 8.10 -19.48
C PRO A 135 -6.44 6.60 -19.16
N THR A 136 -5.23 6.10 -18.97
CA THR A 136 -4.95 4.72 -18.52
C THR A 136 -4.01 4.75 -17.34
N VAL A 137 -4.11 3.77 -16.44
CA VAL A 137 -3.11 3.56 -15.39
C VAL A 137 -1.97 2.74 -15.98
N ILE A 138 -0.75 3.27 -15.94
CA ILE A 138 0.45 2.67 -16.55
C ILE A 138 1.34 1.94 -15.53
N LEU A 139 1.25 2.30 -14.25
CA LEU A 139 2.02 1.69 -13.18
C LEU A 139 1.29 1.86 -11.84
N THR A 140 1.33 0.83 -10.99
CA THR A 140 0.88 0.92 -9.60
C THR A 140 2.00 0.53 -8.65
N ASP A 141 1.97 1.09 -7.45
CA ASP A 141 2.78 0.63 -6.33
C ASP A 141 1.90 0.54 -5.09
N PRO A 142 1.64 -0.66 -4.53
CA PRO A 142 2.17 -1.95 -4.95
C PRO A 142 1.74 -2.36 -6.36
N LEU A 143 2.58 -3.20 -7.00
CA LEU A 143 2.23 -3.87 -8.24
C LEU A 143 1.02 -4.80 -8.02
N ASN A 144 0.26 -5.08 -9.08
CA ASN A 144 -0.85 -6.02 -9.01
C ASN A 144 -0.36 -7.40 -8.53
N ALA A 145 -1.09 -7.98 -7.58
CA ALA A 145 -0.79 -9.21 -6.86
C ALA A 145 0.55 -9.22 -6.09
N ALA A 146 1.13 -8.04 -5.80
CA ALA A 146 2.32 -7.97 -4.95
C ALA A 146 2.05 -8.56 -3.56
N THR A 147 3.02 -9.29 -3.02
CA THR A 147 2.99 -9.85 -1.67
C THR A 147 4.08 -9.22 -0.81
N GLY A 148 3.99 -9.36 0.52
CA GLY A 148 5.00 -8.81 1.42
C GLY A 148 4.97 -7.29 1.51
N VAL A 149 3.84 -6.66 1.17
CA VAL A 149 3.72 -5.20 1.20
C VAL A 149 3.75 -4.68 2.64
N ASN A 150 4.61 -3.70 2.90
CA ASN A 150 4.73 -3.08 4.22
C ASN A 150 3.38 -2.50 4.70
N LEU A 151 3.11 -2.55 6.01
CA LEU A 151 1.83 -2.12 6.57
C LEU A 151 1.56 -0.61 6.45
N ASN A 152 2.62 0.20 6.41
CA ASN A 152 2.54 1.67 6.27
C ASN A 152 2.64 2.13 4.80
N LYS A 153 2.31 1.26 3.84
CA LYS A 153 2.48 1.56 2.42
C LYS A 153 1.50 2.62 1.94
N THR A 154 2.01 3.70 1.37
CA THR A 154 1.24 4.59 0.49
C THR A 154 1.02 3.89 -0.84
N ILE A 155 -0.23 3.83 -1.28
CA ILE A 155 -0.64 3.17 -2.52
C ILE A 155 -0.65 4.21 -3.64
N THR A 156 -0.01 3.94 -4.78
CA THR A 156 0.09 4.90 -5.89
C THR A 156 -0.34 4.31 -7.22
N ALA A 157 -0.82 5.19 -8.10
CA ALA A 157 -1.17 4.88 -9.48
C ALA A 157 -0.69 6.01 -10.40
N ASN A 158 0.12 5.68 -11.41
CA ASN A 158 0.59 6.61 -12.43
C ASN A 158 -0.31 6.52 -13.66
N PHE A 159 -0.69 7.67 -14.21
CA PHE A 159 -1.53 7.76 -15.41
C PHE A 159 -0.71 8.02 -16.67
N SER A 160 -1.23 7.64 -17.84
CA SER A 160 -0.62 7.90 -19.14
C SER A 160 -0.65 9.37 -19.56
N ILE A 161 -1.54 10.16 -18.96
CA ILE A 161 -1.73 11.60 -19.23
C ILE A 161 -2.08 12.34 -17.94
N ALA A 162 -1.99 13.67 -17.97
CA ALA A 162 -2.41 14.52 -16.85
C ALA A 162 -3.91 14.38 -16.57
N MET A 163 -4.25 14.23 -15.28
CA MET A 163 -5.61 14.09 -14.78
C MET A 163 -6.14 15.42 -14.23
N ASN A 164 -7.46 15.56 -14.22
CA ASN A 164 -8.11 16.62 -13.45
C ASN A 164 -8.03 16.25 -11.97
N ALA A 165 -7.20 16.97 -11.22
CA ALA A 165 -6.94 16.72 -9.80
C ALA A 165 -8.21 16.69 -8.94
N LEU A 166 -9.26 17.47 -9.28
CA LEU A 166 -10.51 17.48 -8.51
C LEU A 166 -11.30 16.17 -8.63
N THR A 167 -11.08 15.43 -9.71
CA THR A 167 -11.71 14.13 -9.96
C THR A 167 -10.92 12.97 -9.38
N ILE A 168 -9.74 13.21 -8.81
CA ILE A 168 -8.91 12.20 -8.12
C ILE A 168 -9.07 12.40 -6.61
N ASN A 169 -10.01 11.67 -6.00
CA ASN A 169 -10.39 11.85 -4.61
C ASN A 169 -10.86 10.52 -3.99
N GLY A 170 -11.32 10.55 -2.74
CA GLY A 170 -11.74 9.34 -2.00
C GLY A 170 -12.91 8.55 -2.58
N THR A 171 -13.65 9.09 -3.57
CA THR A 171 -14.70 8.35 -4.29
C THR A 171 -14.20 7.69 -5.57
N THR A 172 -13.09 8.17 -6.13
CA THR A 172 -12.54 7.70 -7.40
C THR A 172 -11.25 6.92 -7.24
N PHE A 173 -10.54 7.06 -6.12
CA PHE A 173 -9.45 6.18 -5.70
C PHE A 173 -9.78 5.58 -4.35
N THR A 174 -10.19 4.31 -4.34
CA THR A 174 -10.63 3.59 -3.14
C THR A 174 -9.73 2.41 -2.82
N LEU A 175 -9.58 2.09 -1.54
CA LEU A 175 -8.94 0.87 -1.05
C LEU A 175 -9.96 0.06 -0.22
N LYS A 176 -10.06 -1.25 -0.46
CA LYS A 176 -10.98 -2.15 0.24
C LYS A 176 -10.29 -3.41 0.76
N GLN A 177 -10.81 -3.95 1.86
CA GLN A 177 -10.55 -5.30 2.34
C GLN A 177 -11.86 -6.10 2.21
N GLY A 178 -11.94 -6.96 1.19
CA GLY A 178 -13.22 -7.57 0.81
C GLY A 178 -14.25 -6.49 0.47
N SER A 179 -15.34 -6.42 1.23
CA SER A 179 -16.37 -5.38 1.09
C SER A 179 -16.12 -4.12 1.93
N THR A 180 -15.23 -4.19 2.92
CA THR A 180 -14.95 -3.09 3.86
C THR A 180 -14.09 -2.02 3.18
N VAL A 181 -14.51 -0.76 3.27
CA VAL A 181 -13.73 0.38 2.79
C VAL A 181 -12.66 0.74 3.81
N ILE A 182 -11.41 0.88 3.36
CA ILE A 182 -10.32 1.37 4.18
C ILE A 182 -10.25 2.89 4.06
N PRO A 183 -10.34 3.64 5.17
CA PRO A 183 -10.24 5.09 5.12
C PRO A 183 -8.80 5.53 4.80
N GLY A 184 -8.67 6.62 4.05
CA GLY A 184 -7.38 7.21 3.70
C GLY A 184 -7.55 8.56 3.02
N VAL A 185 -6.42 9.25 2.85
CA VAL A 185 -6.35 10.55 2.16
C VAL A 185 -5.85 10.32 0.75
N VAL A 186 -6.57 10.90 -0.22
CA VAL A 186 -6.18 10.88 -1.64
C VAL A 186 -5.57 12.21 -2.02
N THR A 187 -4.41 12.17 -2.67
CA THR A 187 -3.76 13.35 -3.27
C THR A 187 -3.31 13.03 -4.70
N TYR A 188 -3.04 14.06 -5.48
CA TYR A 188 -2.59 13.94 -6.86
C TYR A 188 -1.48 14.94 -7.16
N SER A 189 -0.39 14.49 -7.77
CA SER A 189 0.75 15.34 -8.15
C SER A 189 1.40 14.83 -9.43
N GLY A 190 1.68 15.74 -10.37
CA GLY A 190 2.19 15.41 -11.69
C GLY A 190 1.21 14.53 -12.47
N ILE A 191 1.56 13.26 -12.63
CA ILE A 191 0.71 12.22 -13.24
C ILE A 191 0.37 11.08 -12.28
N THR A 192 0.65 11.24 -10.98
CA THR A 192 0.53 10.18 -9.98
C THR A 192 -0.53 10.51 -8.95
N ALA A 193 -1.46 9.58 -8.73
CA ALA A 193 -2.36 9.59 -7.59
C ALA A 193 -1.75 8.81 -6.42
N PHE A 194 -1.97 9.31 -5.21
CA PHE A 194 -1.53 8.72 -3.95
C PHE A 194 -2.72 8.49 -3.05
N PHE A 195 -2.85 7.30 -2.49
CA PHE A 195 -3.77 6.96 -1.43
C PHE A 195 -2.94 6.62 -0.19
N ASN A 196 -3.07 7.44 0.85
CA ASN A 196 -2.42 7.21 2.13
C ASN A 196 -3.45 6.70 3.14
N PRO A 197 -3.41 5.40 3.53
CA PRO A 197 -4.30 4.87 4.55
C PRO A 197 -4.24 5.68 5.85
N ALA A 198 -5.38 5.89 6.51
CA ALA A 198 -5.45 6.67 7.76
C ALA A 198 -4.80 5.94 8.95
N LEU A 199 -4.75 4.61 8.88
CA LEU A 199 -4.10 3.72 9.85
C LEU A 199 -3.21 2.73 9.09
N PRO A 200 -2.16 2.15 9.74
CA PRO A 200 -1.43 1.02 9.18
C PRO A 200 -2.36 -0.10 8.72
N LEU A 201 -2.06 -0.69 7.56
CA LEU A 201 -2.80 -1.81 7.02
C LEU A 201 -2.64 -3.07 7.91
N GLU A 202 -3.64 -3.93 7.92
CA GLU A 202 -3.59 -5.21 8.62
C GLU A 202 -2.60 -6.16 7.95
N SER A 203 -1.90 -6.97 8.74
CA SER A 203 -0.90 -7.91 8.25
C SER A 203 -1.50 -9.15 7.61
N GLY A 204 -0.88 -9.67 6.56
CA GLY A 204 -1.33 -10.89 5.86
C GLY A 204 -2.67 -10.73 5.15
N THR A 205 -3.13 -9.49 5.00
CA THR A 205 -4.43 -9.13 4.46
C THR A 205 -4.29 -8.74 3.00
N THR A 206 -5.20 -9.25 2.18
CA THR A 206 -5.32 -8.84 0.78
C THR A 206 -6.23 -7.62 0.68
N TYR A 207 -5.70 -6.56 0.08
CA TYR A 207 -6.42 -5.35 -0.24
C TYR A 207 -6.65 -5.22 -1.74
N THR A 208 -7.77 -4.60 -2.09
CA THR A 208 -8.16 -4.28 -3.46
C THR A 208 -8.21 -2.76 -3.60
N ALA A 209 -7.35 -2.21 -4.45
CA ALA A 209 -7.38 -0.81 -4.82
C ALA A 209 -8.15 -0.63 -6.15
N THR A 210 -8.82 0.50 -6.30
CA THR A 210 -9.61 0.80 -7.49
C THR A 210 -9.51 2.27 -7.86
N ILE A 211 -9.18 2.55 -9.13
CA ILE A 211 -9.46 3.84 -9.78
C ILE A 211 -10.75 3.69 -10.60
N THR A 212 -11.77 4.50 -10.32
CA THR A 212 -13.07 4.39 -10.99
C THR A 212 -13.12 5.19 -12.30
N THR A 213 -14.15 4.94 -13.12
CA THR A 213 -14.48 5.77 -14.30
C THR A 213 -14.91 7.20 -13.94
N GLY A 214 -15.07 7.53 -12.66
CA GLY A 214 -15.28 8.92 -12.23
C GLY A 214 -14.02 9.79 -12.34
N ALA A 215 -12.83 9.18 -12.41
CA ALA A 215 -11.57 9.89 -12.62
C ALA A 215 -11.42 10.31 -14.09
N GLN A 216 -11.15 11.60 -14.33
CA GLN A 216 -11.13 12.21 -15.66
C GLN A 216 -9.81 12.94 -15.94
N ASN A 217 -9.44 13.02 -17.22
CA ASN A 217 -8.35 13.87 -17.66
C ASN A 217 -8.74 15.37 -17.66
N THR A 218 -7.80 16.25 -17.98
CA THR A 218 -8.05 17.71 -18.02
C THR A 218 -9.06 18.16 -19.09
N ALA A 219 -9.37 17.31 -20.08
CA ALA A 219 -10.42 17.52 -21.07
C ALA A 219 -11.78 16.92 -20.65
N GLY A 220 -11.89 16.40 -19.42
CA GLY A 220 -13.10 15.77 -18.88
C GLY A 220 -13.35 14.35 -19.41
N ILE A 221 -12.38 13.71 -20.07
CA ILE A 221 -12.51 12.34 -20.56
C ILE A 221 -12.19 11.37 -19.43
N ALA A 222 -13.15 10.50 -19.11
CA ALA A 222 -13.03 9.46 -18.08
C ALA A 222 -12.10 8.31 -18.49
N LEU A 223 -11.61 7.54 -17.50
CA LEU A 223 -11.11 6.19 -17.76
C LEU A 223 -12.18 5.37 -18.49
N ALA A 224 -11.75 4.53 -19.43
CA ALA A 224 -12.66 3.66 -20.18
C ALA A 224 -13.33 2.60 -19.28
N ASN A 225 -12.61 2.09 -18.28
CA ASN A 225 -13.08 1.11 -17.31
C ASN A 225 -12.47 1.41 -15.93
N ASN A 226 -13.08 0.88 -14.88
CA ASN A 226 -12.44 0.87 -13.57
C ASN A 226 -11.11 0.11 -13.65
N TYR A 227 -10.04 0.68 -13.12
CA TYR A 227 -8.77 0.01 -12.97
C TYR A 227 -8.68 -0.61 -11.58
N VAL A 228 -8.60 -1.93 -11.50
CA VAL A 228 -8.64 -2.69 -10.24
C VAL A 228 -7.36 -3.51 -10.12
N TRP A 229 -6.71 -3.44 -8.95
CA TRP A 229 -5.57 -4.29 -8.63
C TRP A 229 -5.61 -4.70 -7.17
N THR A 230 -4.93 -5.80 -6.87
CA THR A 230 -4.82 -6.33 -5.51
C THR A 230 -3.38 -6.36 -5.05
N PHE A 231 -3.18 -6.39 -3.73
CA PHE A 231 -1.90 -6.70 -3.11
C PHE A 231 -2.14 -7.30 -1.74
N THR A 232 -1.18 -8.08 -1.25
CA THR A 232 -1.21 -8.70 0.06
C THR A 232 -0.11 -8.13 0.93
N THR A 233 -0.48 -7.62 2.10
CA THR A 233 0.48 -7.11 3.08
C THR A 233 1.37 -8.23 3.61
N VAL A 234 2.54 -7.83 4.14
CA VAL A 234 3.42 -8.74 4.86
C VAL A 234 2.63 -9.48 5.92
N ASN A 235 2.74 -10.81 5.88
CA ASN A 235 2.09 -11.66 6.85
C ASN A 235 2.91 -11.62 8.14
N ALA A 236 2.36 -10.98 9.18
CA ALA A 236 2.96 -10.97 10.51
C ALA A 236 2.66 -12.27 11.28
N ALA A 237 1.79 -13.15 10.74
CA ALA A 237 1.59 -14.48 11.28
C ALA A 237 2.79 -15.36 10.96
N ILE A 238 3.67 -15.52 11.94
CA ILE A 238 4.50 -16.70 12.04
C ILE A 238 3.57 -17.83 12.46
N ARG A 239 2.93 -18.48 11.48
CA ARG A 239 2.17 -19.70 11.75
C ARG A 239 3.13 -20.78 12.25
N THR A 240 2.71 -21.40 13.34
CA THR A 240 3.34 -22.50 14.07
C THR A 240 3.78 -23.66 13.16
N PRO A 241 4.76 -24.49 13.58
CA PRO A 241 5.22 -24.64 14.96
C PRO A 241 5.97 -23.40 15.44
N ALA A 242 5.71 -23.01 16.68
CA ALA A 242 6.49 -21.99 17.35
C ALA A 242 7.98 -22.33 17.13
N PRO A 243 8.87 -21.38 16.78
CA PRO A 243 10.28 -21.67 16.49
C PRO A 243 11.01 -22.48 17.58
N GLY A 244 10.45 -22.55 18.80
CA GLY A 244 10.92 -23.41 19.89
C GLY A 244 10.36 -24.84 19.93
N ALA A 245 9.18 -25.14 19.37
CA ALA A 245 8.57 -26.48 19.46
C ALA A 245 9.35 -27.57 18.70
N ALA A 246 10.11 -27.17 17.66
CA ALA A 246 11.00 -28.08 16.93
C ALA A 246 12.42 -28.15 17.50
N SER A 247 12.79 -27.23 18.42
CA SER A 247 14.17 -27.11 18.92
C SER A 247 14.53 -28.07 20.04
N GLY A 248 13.53 -28.63 20.74
CA GLY A 248 13.76 -29.44 21.95
C GLY A 248 14.18 -28.63 23.19
N LEU A 249 14.41 -27.30 23.08
CA LEU A 249 14.99 -26.48 24.15
C LEU A 249 14.27 -26.64 25.50
N PHE A 250 14.96 -27.29 26.43
CA PHE A 250 14.41 -27.71 27.72
C PHE A 250 15.03 -26.99 28.94
N PHE A 251 16.10 -26.22 28.73
CA PHE A 251 16.67 -25.38 29.78
C PHE A 251 15.89 -24.06 29.92
N GLY A 252 15.59 -23.69 31.16
CA GLY A 252 15.12 -22.36 31.53
C GLY A 252 16.23 -21.32 31.46
N VAL A 253 17.43 -21.74 31.88
CA VAL A 253 18.64 -20.92 31.85
C VAL A 253 19.80 -21.73 31.29
N PHE A 254 20.56 -21.16 30.35
CA PHE A 254 21.72 -21.84 29.77
C PHE A 254 22.92 -20.89 29.63
N GLY A 255 24.05 -21.25 30.21
CA GLY A 255 25.24 -20.39 30.37
C GLY A 255 26.40 -20.66 29.41
N GLY A 256 26.12 -21.16 28.20
CA GLY A 256 27.14 -21.47 27.20
C GLY A 256 28.28 -22.32 27.78
N ASN A 257 29.53 -21.95 27.44
CA ASN A 257 30.75 -22.57 27.97
C ASN A 257 31.40 -21.77 29.11
N ALA A 258 30.80 -20.66 29.53
CA ALA A 258 31.33 -19.77 30.57
C ALA A 258 30.63 -19.91 31.94
N GLY A 259 29.53 -20.66 32.01
CA GLY A 259 28.84 -20.99 33.26
C GLY A 259 27.68 -20.06 33.62
N ILE A 260 27.19 -20.21 34.85
CA ILE A 260 26.02 -19.48 35.36
C ILE A 260 26.35 -18.97 36.76
N THR A 261 26.13 -17.67 37.00
CA THR A 261 26.44 -17.04 38.28
C THR A 261 25.21 -16.38 38.88
N ASN A 262 24.86 -16.78 40.11
CA ASN A 262 23.94 -16.05 40.95
C ASN A 262 24.69 -15.34 42.08
N GLN A 263 24.39 -14.06 42.29
CA GLN A 263 24.92 -13.28 43.42
C GLN A 263 23.81 -12.76 44.34
N GLY A 264 22.55 -13.10 44.09
CA GLY A 264 21.42 -12.69 44.92
C GLY A 264 20.97 -13.77 45.90
N ILE A 265 20.19 -13.35 46.90
CA ILE A 265 19.61 -14.22 47.93
C ILE A 265 18.14 -14.60 47.64
N TYR A 266 17.50 -14.00 46.62
CA TYR A 266 16.12 -14.27 46.20
C TYR A 266 15.99 -14.76 44.75
N THR A 267 17.02 -15.44 44.23
CA THR A 267 16.95 -16.01 42.87
C THR A 267 16.20 -17.32 42.87
N VAL A 268 15.20 -17.46 41.99
CA VAL A 268 14.39 -18.68 41.85
C VAL A 268 14.18 -19.01 40.38
N ILE A 269 14.50 -20.25 39.99
CA ILE A 269 14.17 -20.81 38.69
C ILE A 269 12.98 -21.76 38.88
N ASN A 270 11.81 -21.30 38.44
CA ASN A 270 10.53 -21.98 38.62
C ASN A 270 10.20 -22.95 37.48
N THR A 271 9.32 -23.91 37.82
CA THR A 271 8.81 -25.11 37.10
C THR A 271 9.68 -26.36 37.22
N THR A 272 9.06 -27.52 37.48
CA THR A 272 9.77 -28.76 37.87
C THR A 272 10.29 -29.56 36.67
N ALA A 273 9.63 -29.48 35.51
CA ALA A 273 10.12 -30.14 34.28
C ALA A 273 11.04 -29.23 33.45
N SER A 274 10.71 -27.93 33.35
CA SER A 274 11.40 -26.96 32.47
C SER A 274 12.28 -25.95 33.20
N GLY A 275 12.21 -25.85 34.54
CA GLY A 275 13.04 -24.97 35.38
C GLY A 275 14.48 -25.46 35.58
N ARG A 276 15.04 -26.12 34.56
CA ARG A 276 16.42 -26.64 34.53
C ARG A 276 17.40 -25.52 34.24
N ILE A 277 18.61 -25.61 34.80
CA ILE A 277 19.74 -24.78 34.36
C ILE A 277 20.89 -25.63 33.83
N GLY A 278 21.59 -25.14 32.81
CA GLY A 278 22.59 -25.92 32.08
C GLY A 278 23.80 -25.12 31.61
N THR A 279 24.97 -25.75 31.55
CA THR A 279 26.16 -25.17 30.88
C THR A 279 27.09 -26.29 30.39
N THR A 280 27.78 -26.08 29.26
CA THR A 280 28.85 -26.99 28.84
C THR A 280 30.15 -26.78 29.62
N ALA A 281 30.22 -25.73 30.45
CA ALA A 281 31.33 -25.43 31.33
C ALA A 281 31.47 -26.45 32.47
N ALA A 282 32.62 -26.42 33.15
CA ALA A 282 32.85 -27.22 34.35
C ALA A 282 31.83 -26.87 35.45
N PRO A 283 31.42 -27.84 36.31
CA PRO A 283 30.46 -27.61 37.39
C PRO A 283 30.84 -26.47 38.34
N THR A 284 32.15 -26.21 38.53
CA THR A 284 32.68 -25.12 39.37
C THR A 284 32.33 -23.72 38.86
N LEU A 285 31.90 -23.59 37.60
CA LEU A 285 31.46 -22.34 36.99
C LEU A 285 29.94 -22.13 37.12
N ILE A 286 29.24 -23.02 37.82
CA ILE A 286 27.89 -22.77 38.34
C ILE A 286 28.03 -22.32 39.80
N THR A 287 27.74 -21.05 40.07
CA THR A 287 27.93 -20.44 41.39
C THR A 287 26.65 -19.82 41.93
N GLY A 288 26.45 -19.93 43.24
CA GLY A 288 25.32 -19.31 43.95
C GLY A 288 23.96 -19.99 43.73
N PHE A 289 23.93 -21.25 43.31
CA PHE A 289 22.69 -22.02 43.17
C PHE A 289 22.72 -23.29 44.01
N ARG A 290 21.52 -23.75 44.35
CA ARG A 290 21.24 -25.11 44.84
C ARG A 290 20.04 -25.65 44.08
N ASP A 291 20.03 -26.96 43.86
CA ASP A 291 18.78 -27.68 43.61
C ASP A 291 18.45 -28.57 44.80
N GLY A 292 17.20 -29.02 44.87
CA GLY A 292 16.76 -30.02 45.85
C GLY A 292 16.80 -31.44 45.30
N GLN A 293 17.53 -31.70 44.20
CA GLN A 293 17.34 -32.92 43.38
C GLN A 293 18.62 -33.62 42.90
N THR A 294 19.77 -32.94 42.73
CA THR A 294 20.97 -33.54 42.12
C THR A 294 22.21 -33.45 43.04
N ASN A 295 22.99 -34.53 43.10
CA ASN A 295 24.22 -34.64 43.89
C ASN A 295 25.46 -34.04 43.18
N ILE A 296 25.33 -32.89 42.50
CA ILE A 296 26.47 -32.21 41.85
C ILE A 296 27.15 -31.26 42.85
N PRO A 297 28.49 -31.22 42.95
CA PRO A 297 29.18 -30.27 43.82
C PRO A 297 29.07 -28.84 43.27
N TYR A 298 28.47 -27.94 44.06
CA TYR A 298 28.32 -26.52 43.75
C TYR A 298 29.12 -25.64 44.73
N THR A 299 29.48 -24.43 44.31
CA THR A 299 30.10 -23.43 45.18
C THR A 299 29.05 -22.41 45.62
N VAL A 300 28.66 -22.44 46.90
CA VAL A 300 27.90 -21.36 47.54
C VAL A 300 28.90 -20.41 48.21
N THR A 301 28.76 -19.11 47.95
CA THR A 301 29.49 -18.06 48.68
C THR A 301 28.50 -17.30 49.56
N GLY A 302 28.63 -17.45 50.87
CA GLY A 302 27.74 -16.79 51.84
C GLY A 302 26.28 -17.26 51.75
N THR A 303 25.34 -16.32 51.68
CA THR A 303 23.88 -16.57 51.66
C THR A 303 23.27 -16.65 50.26
N ASN A 304 24.10 -16.63 49.21
CA ASN A 304 23.65 -16.61 47.80
C ASN A 304 23.19 -18.01 47.36
N GLU A 305 21.98 -18.39 47.73
CA GLU A 305 21.44 -19.74 47.54
C GLU A 305 20.22 -19.75 46.62
N GLY A 306 20.43 -19.40 45.35
CA GLY A 306 19.37 -19.41 44.34
C GLY A 306 18.76 -20.80 44.18
N LEU A 307 17.43 -20.89 44.25
CA LEU A 307 16.71 -22.17 44.16
C LEU A 307 16.44 -22.54 42.72
N VAL A 308 16.87 -23.74 42.31
CA VAL A 308 16.55 -24.33 41.00
C VAL A 308 15.60 -25.50 41.19
N LYS A 309 14.38 -25.41 40.63
CA LYS A 309 13.35 -26.45 40.80
C LYS A 309 13.44 -27.60 39.80
N GLY A 310 14.08 -27.41 38.64
CA GLY A 310 14.20 -28.43 37.59
C GLY A 310 15.53 -29.20 37.58
N GLY A 311 16.49 -28.83 38.43
CA GLY A 311 17.82 -29.44 38.49
C GLY A 311 18.92 -28.66 37.76
N ILE A 312 20.16 -28.97 38.12
CA ILE A 312 21.38 -28.34 37.60
C ILE A 312 22.15 -29.35 36.74
N TYR A 313 22.65 -28.92 35.57
CA TYR A 313 23.35 -29.78 34.62
C TYR A 313 24.63 -29.10 34.10
N SER A 314 25.75 -29.81 34.09
CA SER A 314 27.05 -29.27 33.66
C SER A 314 27.92 -30.32 32.98
N ALA A 315 28.68 -29.93 31.95
CA ALA A 315 29.75 -30.74 31.33
C ALA A 315 29.38 -32.21 30.97
N GLY A 316 28.10 -32.48 30.68
CA GLY A 316 27.57 -33.81 30.39
C GLY A 316 26.68 -33.85 29.15
N PRO A 317 26.18 -35.04 28.75
CA PRO A 317 25.37 -35.23 27.54
C PRO A 317 24.16 -34.31 27.45
N GLU A 318 23.45 -34.10 28.56
CA GLU A 318 22.30 -33.21 28.65
C GLU A 318 22.69 -31.74 28.42
N ALA A 319 23.82 -31.30 28.99
CA ALA A 319 24.32 -29.95 28.76
C ALA A 319 24.75 -29.73 27.31
N SER A 320 25.40 -30.73 26.69
CA SER A 320 25.75 -30.72 25.27
C SER A 320 24.51 -30.65 24.38
N GLN A 321 23.47 -31.43 24.69
CA GLN A 321 22.19 -31.37 23.96
C GLN A 321 21.53 -30.01 24.13
N GLY A 322 21.56 -29.43 25.34
CA GLY A 322 21.05 -28.08 25.59
C GLY A 322 21.68 -27.02 24.70
N LEU A 323 22.98 -27.09 24.44
CA LEU A 323 23.66 -26.16 23.52
C LEU A 323 23.21 -26.36 22.06
N LEU A 324 23.04 -27.61 21.63
CA LEU A 324 22.53 -27.90 20.28
C LEU A 324 21.11 -27.34 20.09
N ASP A 325 20.23 -27.58 21.06
CA ASP A 325 18.85 -27.11 21.05
C ASP A 325 18.78 -25.58 21.10
N ALA A 326 19.60 -24.94 21.93
CA ALA A 326 19.73 -23.49 22.01
C ALA A 326 20.23 -22.89 20.69
N THR A 327 21.22 -23.52 20.06
CA THR A 327 21.76 -23.09 18.75
C THR A 327 20.72 -23.23 17.64
N ALA A 328 20.00 -24.35 17.61
CA ALA A 328 18.89 -24.56 16.67
C ALA A 328 17.77 -23.51 16.87
N ALA A 329 17.39 -23.23 18.12
CA ALA A 329 16.42 -22.19 18.43
C ALA A 329 16.91 -20.79 18.02
N TYR A 330 18.19 -20.45 18.24
CA TYR A 330 18.78 -19.18 17.81
C TYR A 330 18.74 -19.00 16.29
N LEU A 331 19.14 -20.04 15.55
CA LEU A 331 19.15 -20.01 14.09
C LEU A 331 17.72 -19.91 13.53
N SER A 332 16.74 -20.61 14.10
CA SER A 332 15.36 -20.64 13.59
C SER A 332 14.65 -19.28 13.65
N ILE A 333 15.08 -18.40 14.56
CA ILE A 333 14.56 -17.04 14.72
C ILE A 333 15.50 -15.95 14.15
N SER A 334 16.60 -16.34 13.51
CA SER A 334 17.61 -15.42 12.99
C SER A 334 17.08 -14.58 11.80
N PRO A 335 17.68 -13.41 11.51
CA PRO A 335 17.35 -12.63 10.31
C PRO A 335 17.49 -13.41 9.00
N ALA A 336 18.39 -14.40 8.96
CA ALA A 336 18.57 -15.26 7.79
C ALA A 336 17.39 -16.24 7.61
N SER A 337 16.89 -16.82 8.70
CA SER A 337 15.76 -17.76 8.65
C SER A 337 14.39 -17.07 8.64
N LYS A 338 14.30 -15.84 9.15
CA LYS A 338 13.10 -15.02 9.23
C LYS A 338 13.46 -13.58 8.81
N PRO A 339 13.56 -13.29 7.50
CA PRO A 339 13.85 -11.94 7.00
C PRO A 339 12.62 -11.03 7.02
N GLY A 340 12.85 -9.71 6.92
CA GLY A 340 11.78 -8.72 6.68
C GLY A 340 11.16 -8.09 7.93
N GLY A 341 11.84 -8.14 9.09
CA GLY A 341 11.37 -7.49 10.30
C GLY A 341 11.31 -5.95 10.19
N VAL A 342 10.33 -5.35 10.84
CA VAL A 342 10.15 -3.88 10.90
C VAL A 342 10.80 -3.27 12.15
N ASP A 343 11.15 -1.97 12.09
CA ASP A 343 11.70 -1.22 13.21
C ASP A 343 10.83 0.00 13.58
N PRO A 344 9.72 -0.20 14.31
CA PRO A 344 8.73 0.86 14.55
C PRO A 344 9.22 2.01 15.43
N GLY A 345 10.30 1.82 16.20
CA GLY A 345 10.82 2.82 17.12
C GLY A 345 12.31 3.12 16.94
N ALA A 346 12.87 2.80 15.76
CA ALA A 346 14.28 3.01 15.43
C ALA A 346 15.23 2.44 16.51
N GLY A 347 14.94 1.23 16.98
CA GLY A 347 15.67 0.54 18.03
C GLY A 347 15.17 0.78 19.46
N GLU A 348 14.29 1.74 19.73
CA GLU A 348 13.62 1.90 21.04
C GLU A 348 12.20 1.32 20.98
N LEU A 349 11.92 0.33 21.83
CA LEU A 349 10.62 -0.34 21.91
C LEU A 349 9.80 0.09 23.15
N GLY A 350 10.41 0.78 24.11
CA GLY A 350 9.72 1.33 25.28
C GLY A 350 8.63 2.32 24.88
N GLY A 351 7.47 2.21 25.53
CA GLY A 351 6.29 3.02 25.26
C GLY A 351 5.47 2.58 24.05
N LEU A 352 5.94 1.60 23.26
CA LEU A 352 5.20 1.12 22.10
C LEU A 352 4.14 0.08 22.48
N THR A 353 3.08 0.01 21.66
CA THR A 353 2.15 -1.13 21.61
C THR A 353 2.32 -1.85 20.28
N LEU A 354 2.77 -3.10 20.31
CA LEU A 354 3.12 -3.86 19.10
C LEU A 354 2.17 -5.02 18.88
N ALA A 355 1.60 -5.09 17.68
CA ALA A 355 0.85 -6.25 17.19
C ALA A 355 1.77 -7.48 17.03
N PRO A 356 1.24 -8.69 16.81
CA PRO A 356 2.06 -9.87 16.57
C PRO A 356 2.89 -9.67 15.29
N GLY A 357 4.14 -10.15 15.27
CA GLY A 357 4.98 -9.98 14.09
C GLY A 357 6.48 -10.18 14.28
N LEU A 358 7.19 -9.87 13.20
CA LEU A 358 8.64 -9.91 13.12
C LEU A 358 9.20 -8.48 13.17
N TYR A 359 10.13 -8.26 14.09
CA TYR A 359 10.76 -6.98 14.36
C TYR A 359 12.26 -7.10 14.23
N LYS A 360 12.91 -6.13 13.58
CA LYS A 360 14.36 -6.11 13.41
C LYS A 360 14.90 -4.72 13.68
N ALA A 361 15.87 -4.61 14.58
CA ALA A 361 16.52 -3.33 14.88
C ALA A 361 17.38 -2.91 13.68
N ALA A 362 17.05 -1.76 13.08
CA ALA A 362 17.80 -1.20 11.96
C ALA A 362 19.18 -0.70 12.40
N ALA A 363 19.26 -0.10 13.60
CA ALA A 363 20.50 0.32 14.23
C ALA A 363 21.27 -0.83 14.91
N GLY A 364 20.79 -2.07 14.76
CA GLY A 364 21.43 -3.27 15.31
C GLY A 364 21.28 -3.46 16.82
N THR A 365 20.57 -2.60 17.54
CA THR A 365 20.29 -2.76 18.98
C THR A 365 18.82 -2.50 19.29
N PHE A 366 18.23 -3.27 20.21
CA PHE A 366 16.94 -2.95 20.81
C PHE A 366 17.10 -2.44 22.24
N LYS A 367 16.34 -1.42 22.58
CA LYS A 367 16.21 -0.83 23.90
C LYS A 367 14.75 -0.83 24.34
N ILE A 368 14.51 -1.00 25.63
CA ILE A 368 13.22 -0.78 26.30
C ILE A 368 13.52 0.09 27.50
N THR A 369 13.85 1.35 27.23
CA THR A 369 14.31 2.31 28.25
C THR A 369 13.38 3.48 28.45
N ASN A 370 12.46 3.72 27.49
CA ASN A 370 11.48 4.80 27.58
C ASN A 370 10.09 4.28 27.98
N GLY A 371 10.00 3.63 29.14
CA GLY A 371 8.78 2.99 29.64
C GLY A 371 8.56 1.56 29.14
N ASP A 372 7.37 1.01 29.43
CA ASP A 372 7.05 -0.40 29.12
C ASP A 372 6.77 -0.64 27.63
N LEU A 373 7.18 -1.80 27.13
CA LEU A 373 6.71 -2.35 25.86
C LEU A 373 5.40 -3.13 26.09
N THR A 374 4.37 -2.82 25.31
CA THR A 374 3.10 -3.55 25.32
C THR A 374 2.95 -4.42 24.07
N LEU A 375 2.64 -5.69 24.24
CA LEU A 375 2.37 -6.66 23.17
C LEU A 375 0.85 -6.86 23.05
N ASP A 376 0.27 -6.44 21.94
CA ASP A 376 -1.15 -6.56 21.66
C ASP A 376 -1.41 -7.79 20.79
N ALA A 377 -1.93 -8.85 21.41
CA ALA A 377 -2.26 -10.10 20.74
C ALA A 377 -3.42 -10.00 19.73
N LYS A 378 -4.14 -8.87 19.67
CA LYS A 378 -5.34 -8.70 18.85
C LYS A 378 -6.41 -9.78 19.09
N GLY A 379 -6.46 -10.30 20.32
CA GLY A 379 -7.37 -11.36 20.74
C GLY A 379 -6.88 -12.79 20.48
N ASP A 380 -5.73 -12.99 19.84
CA ASP A 380 -5.16 -14.32 19.60
C ASP A 380 -4.14 -14.71 20.68
N ALA A 381 -4.54 -15.60 21.60
CA ALA A 381 -3.64 -16.11 22.64
C ALA A 381 -2.39 -16.84 22.09
N ASN A 382 -2.42 -17.28 20.82
CA ASN A 382 -1.31 -17.92 20.12
C ASN A 382 -0.47 -16.96 19.27
N ALA A 383 -0.73 -15.65 19.35
CA ALA A 383 0.05 -14.62 18.69
C ALA A 383 1.56 -14.77 18.98
N VAL A 384 2.39 -14.51 17.97
CA VAL A 384 3.84 -14.68 18.01
C VAL A 384 4.55 -13.35 17.76
N TRP A 385 5.60 -13.10 18.56
CA TRP A 385 6.52 -11.99 18.38
C TRP A 385 7.95 -12.51 18.26
N ILE A 386 8.67 -12.06 17.23
CA ILE A 386 10.11 -12.29 17.11
C ILE A 386 10.81 -10.94 17.00
N PHE A 387 11.74 -10.68 17.91
CA PHE A 387 12.59 -9.50 17.93
C PHE A 387 14.01 -9.90 17.56
N GLN A 388 14.56 -9.28 16.53
CA GLN A 388 15.90 -9.53 16.01
C GLN A 388 16.79 -8.32 16.19
N THR A 389 17.83 -8.47 17.00
CA THR A 389 18.87 -7.45 17.18
C THR A 389 20.24 -8.07 16.89
N GLU A 390 21.03 -7.43 16.02
CA GLU A 390 22.36 -7.92 15.61
C GLU A 390 23.41 -7.75 16.71
N SER A 391 23.20 -6.79 17.61
CA SER A 391 24.08 -6.47 18.72
C SER A 391 23.33 -6.68 20.03
N ALA A 392 23.01 -5.64 20.77
CA ALA A 392 22.54 -5.77 22.14
C ALA A 392 21.00 -5.72 22.28
N LEU A 393 20.51 -6.24 23.39
CA LEU A 393 19.18 -5.96 23.95
C LEU A 393 19.37 -5.32 25.33
N THR A 394 18.77 -4.14 25.55
CA THR A 394 18.76 -3.48 26.87
C THR A 394 17.33 -3.25 27.31
N VAL A 395 16.94 -3.75 28.49
CA VAL A 395 15.63 -3.51 29.09
C VAL A 395 15.85 -2.81 30.42
N GLY A 396 15.25 -1.64 30.61
CA GLY A 396 15.53 -0.77 31.76
C GLY A 396 16.96 -0.22 31.76
N ASP A 397 17.13 0.90 32.45
CA ASP A 397 18.43 1.56 32.62
C ASP A 397 18.66 1.95 34.09
N SER A 398 18.56 3.23 34.41
CA SER A 398 18.42 3.80 35.74
C SER A 398 17.11 3.41 36.45
N ALA A 399 16.09 3.02 35.70
CA ALA A 399 14.81 2.51 36.19
C ALA A 399 14.42 1.21 35.48
N PRO A 400 13.64 0.32 36.13
CA PRO A 400 13.15 -0.88 35.49
C PRO A 400 12.10 -0.56 34.42
N SER A 401 12.12 -1.34 33.34
CA SER A 401 11.06 -1.39 32.33
C SER A 401 10.45 -2.78 32.26
N SER A 402 9.23 -2.87 31.72
CA SER A 402 8.56 -4.16 31.52
C SER A 402 8.13 -4.42 30.08
N VAL A 403 8.02 -5.70 29.74
CA VAL A 403 7.30 -6.21 28.58
C VAL A 403 6.01 -6.84 29.09
N LYS A 404 4.86 -6.39 28.59
CA LYS A 404 3.54 -6.82 29.06
C LYS A 404 2.60 -7.15 27.91
N PHE A 405 1.69 -8.10 28.12
CA PHE A 405 0.58 -8.35 27.19
C PHE A 405 -0.56 -7.37 27.44
N LEU A 406 -1.12 -6.80 26.39
CA LEU A 406 -2.31 -5.97 26.47
C LEU A 406 -3.48 -6.84 26.98
N ASN A 407 -4.14 -6.37 28.03
CA ASN A 407 -5.27 -7.06 28.67
C ASN A 407 -4.96 -8.49 29.15
N GLY A 408 -3.68 -8.85 29.33
CA GLY A 408 -3.25 -10.19 29.72
C GLY A 408 -3.45 -11.27 28.64
N VAL A 409 -3.81 -10.89 27.40
CA VAL A 409 -3.98 -11.83 26.30
C VAL A 409 -2.64 -12.04 25.59
N GLY A 410 -2.08 -13.24 25.71
CA GLY A 410 -0.84 -13.65 25.06
C GLY A 410 -0.13 -14.76 25.84
N ASN A 411 0.89 -15.36 25.22
CA ASN A 411 1.64 -16.45 25.82
C ASN A 411 3.15 -16.15 25.77
N PRO A 412 3.87 -16.12 26.92
CA PRO A 412 5.32 -15.93 26.94
C PRO A 412 6.12 -16.91 26.07
N LYS A 413 5.59 -18.10 25.80
CA LYS A 413 6.21 -19.08 24.87
C LYS A 413 6.35 -18.58 23.45
N ASN A 414 5.51 -17.64 23.06
CA ASN A 414 5.42 -17.16 21.69
C ASN A 414 6.17 -15.84 21.48
N VAL A 415 6.96 -15.40 22.45
CA VAL A 415 7.81 -14.21 22.36
C VAL A 415 9.27 -14.64 22.32
N TYR A 416 10.00 -14.22 21.29
CA TYR A 416 11.39 -14.62 21.06
C TYR A 416 12.29 -13.41 20.85
N TRP A 417 13.47 -13.44 21.45
CA TRP A 417 14.49 -12.41 21.31
C TRP A 417 15.77 -13.04 20.78
N TYR A 418 16.06 -12.80 19.50
CA TYR A 418 17.34 -13.07 18.87
C TYR A 418 18.30 -11.92 19.19
N VAL A 419 19.38 -12.21 19.93
CA VAL A 419 20.33 -11.19 20.38
C VAL A 419 21.74 -11.56 19.93
N GLY A 420 22.30 -10.82 18.98
CA GLY A 420 23.59 -11.13 18.36
C GLY A 420 24.82 -10.94 19.25
N SER A 421 24.68 -10.23 20.37
CA SER A 421 25.71 -10.12 21.40
C SER A 421 25.12 -10.34 22.80
N THR A 422 24.94 -9.31 23.61
CA THR A 422 24.53 -9.39 25.01
C THR A 422 23.09 -8.92 25.22
N ALA A 423 22.39 -9.56 26.16
CA ALA A 423 21.12 -9.07 26.69
C ALA A 423 21.31 -8.60 28.14
N VAL A 424 20.96 -7.35 28.43
CA VAL A 424 21.00 -6.76 29.78
C VAL A 424 19.57 -6.40 30.18
N ILE A 425 19.05 -7.08 31.20
CA ILE A 425 17.66 -7.00 31.62
C ILE A 425 17.58 -6.40 33.03
N ASN A 426 16.97 -5.22 33.10
CA ASN A 426 16.74 -4.40 34.27
C ASN A 426 17.96 -4.38 35.19
N TYR A 427 19.06 -3.78 34.73
CA TYR A 427 20.32 -3.75 35.49
C TYR A 427 20.15 -3.07 36.85
N ALA A 428 19.34 -2.00 36.94
CA ALA A 428 18.94 -1.39 38.22
C ALA A 428 18.07 -2.30 39.11
N GLY A 429 17.59 -3.44 38.60
CA GLY A 429 16.69 -4.38 39.27
C GLY A 429 15.21 -4.01 39.09
N GLY A 430 14.33 -5.00 39.24
CA GLY A 430 12.88 -4.83 39.13
C GLY A 430 12.34 -5.14 37.73
N GLY A 431 11.08 -4.79 37.48
CA GLY A 431 10.40 -4.95 36.19
C GLY A 431 10.16 -6.40 35.76
N VAL A 432 9.45 -6.56 34.64
CA VAL A 432 9.05 -7.87 34.11
C VAL A 432 9.47 -8.01 32.65
N MET A 433 10.25 -9.04 32.36
CA MET A 433 10.62 -9.44 31.00
C MET A 433 9.79 -10.64 30.55
N VAL A 434 9.43 -10.69 29.26
CA VAL A 434 8.62 -11.76 28.67
C VAL A 434 9.33 -12.33 27.45
N GLY A 435 9.40 -13.66 27.37
CA GLY A 435 9.85 -14.38 26.18
C GLY A 435 11.15 -15.18 26.36
N THR A 436 11.46 -15.95 25.34
CA THR A 436 12.71 -16.71 25.25
C THR A 436 13.82 -15.81 24.70
N ILE A 437 14.77 -15.43 25.56
CA ILE A 437 15.95 -14.65 25.19
C ILE A 437 17.05 -15.62 24.80
N ILE A 438 17.56 -15.48 23.58
CA ILE A 438 18.71 -16.25 23.10
C ILE A 438 19.78 -15.28 22.61
N ALA A 439 20.80 -15.12 23.45
CA ALA A 439 21.92 -14.22 23.23
C ALA A 439 23.17 -15.00 22.84
N ASN A 440 23.96 -14.48 21.91
CA ASN A 440 25.20 -15.11 21.52
C ASN A 440 26.28 -14.99 22.61
N SER A 441 26.35 -13.84 23.29
CA SER A 441 27.48 -13.43 24.14
C SER A 441 27.10 -13.08 25.57
N GLY A 442 25.96 -13.57 26.08
CA GLY A 442 25.61 -13.49 27.50
C GLY A 442 24.26 -12.86 27.79
N VAL A 443 23.70 -13.23 28.93
CA VAL A 443 22.48 -12.61 29.49
C VAL A 443 22.76 -12.17 30.92
N THR A 444 22.49 -10.91 31.22
CA THR A 444 22.60 -10.34 32.58
C THR A 444 21.21 -9.91 33.05
N LEU A 445 20.77 -10.42 34.19
CA LEU A 445 19.52 -10.01 34.84
C LEU A 445 19.83 -9.41 36.21
N SER A 446 19.61 -8.10 36.35
CA SER A 446 19.96 -7.30 37.53
C SER A 446 21.47 -7.18 37.82
N SER A 447 21.84 -6.11 38.51
CA SER A 447 23.21 -5.79 38.91
C SER A 447 23.62 -6.50 40.21
N PRO A 448 24.91 -6.87 40.37
CA PRO A 448 25.51 -7.28 41.65
C PRO A 448 25.17 -6.35 42.82
N ALA A 449 24.99 -5.05 42.57
CA ALA A 449 24.65 -4.07 43.59
C ALA A 449 23.31 -4.34 44.30
N ASN A 450 22.43 -5.15 43.70
CA ASN A 450 21.12 -5.50 44.25
C ASN A 450 21.14 -6.74 45.14
N ASN A 451 22.29 -7.39 45.36
CA ASN A 451 22.39 -8.67 46.06
C ASN A 451 21.71 -8.73 47.45
N THR A 452 21.68 -7.60 48.17
CA THR A 452 21.06 -7.46 49.49
C THR A 452 19.68 -6.79 49.45
N ASN A 453 19.26 -6.25 48.30
CA ASN A 453 17.96 -5.61 48.15
C ASN A 453 16.88 -6.63 47.78
N THR A 454 16.16 -7.09 48.79
CA THR A 454 15.16 -8.17 48.68
C THR A 454 13.82 -7.70 48.12
N THR A 455 13.61 -6.39 48.07
CA THR A 455 12.36 -5.75 47.62
C THR A 455 12.34 -5.49 46.11
N VAL A 456 13.51 -5.61 45.45
CA VAL A 456 13.68 -5.36 44.03
C VAL A 456 14.04 -6.68 43.35
N GLN A 457 13.08 -7.24 42.61
CA GLN A 457 13.23 -8.52 41.92
C GLN A 457 12.99 -8.35 40.44
N THR A 458 13.93 -8.82 39.62
CA THR A 458 13.75 -8.87 38.17
C THR A 458 13.00 -10.15 37.83
N VAL A 459 11.84 -10.05 37.19
CA VAL A 459 11.04 -11.21 36.80
C VAL A 459 11.23 -11.49 35.31
N LEU A 460 11.52 -12.74 34.95
CA LEU A 460 11.53 -13.22 33.57
C LEU A 460 10.46 -14.31 33.41
N ASN A 461 9.39 -14.00 32.68
CA ASN A 461 8.43 -15.00 32.22
C ASN A 461 8.93 -15.54 30.87
N GLY A 462 9.79 -16.54 30.90
CA GLY A 462 10.55 -16.92 29.72
C GLY A 462 11.78 -17.77 29.99
N ARG A 463 12.79 -17.62 29.12
CA ARG A 463 14.07 -18.34 29.20
C ARG A 463 15.24 -17.36 29.01
N ALA A 464 16.35 -17.61 29.70
CA ALA A 464 17.59 -16.82 29.58
C ALA A 464 18.70 -17.72 29.04
N ILE A 465 18.95 -17.64 27.73
CA ILE A 465 19.87 -18.53 27.03
C ILE A 465 21.04 -17.71 26.50
N SER A 466 22.25 -18.15 26.83
CA SER A 466 23.50 -17.67 26.24
C SER A 466 24.19 -18.83 25.52
N LEU A 467 24.58 -18.62 24.25
CA LEU A 467 25.24 -19.68 23.46
C LEU A 467 26.71 -19.86 23.85
N ILE A 468 27.42 -18.75 24.08
CA ILE A 468 28.86 -18.77 24.33
C ILE A 468 29.17 -18.36 25.77
N SER A 469 28.78 -17.14 26.15
CA SER A 469 29.17 -16.55 27.44
C SER A 469 28.22 -16.90 28.58
N SER A 470 28.44 -16.32 29.76
CA SER A 470 27.71 -16.66 30.98
C SER A 470 26.30 -16.08 31.02
N VAL A 471 25.45 -16.69 31.84
CA VAL A 471 24.25 -16.02 32.37
C VAL A 471 24.51 -15.57 33.80
N THR A 472 24.26 -14.30 34.10
CA THR A 472 24.43 -13.69 35.43
C THR A 472 23.11 -13.19 35.97
N MET A 473 22.82 -13.47 37.24
CA MET A 473 21.53 -13.16 37.86
C MET A 473 21.68 -12.67 39.30
N VAL A 474 20.82 -11.73 39.70
CA VAL A 474 20.76 -11.21 41.07
C VAL A 474 19.30 -10.94 41.45
N ASN A 475 18.79 -11.68 42.45
CA ASN A 475 17.40 -11.57 42.93
C ASN A 475 16.40 -11.69 41.77
N THR A 476 16.59 -12.72 40.94
CA THR A 476 15.83 -12.92 39.70
C THR A 476 14.84 -14.08 39.85
N ILE A 477 13.59 -13.86 39.43
CA ILE A 477 12.61 -14.94 39.31
C ILE A 477 12.45 -15.30 37.84
N VAL A 478 12.82 -16.53 37.47
CA VAL A 478 12.61 -17.06 36.11
C VAL A 478 11.44 -18.04 36.12
N ASN A 479 10.32 -17.66 35.52
CA ASN A 479 9.16 -18.51 35.32
C ASN A 479 9.24 -19.14 33.93
N VAL A 480 9.74 -20.37 33.86
CA VAL A 480 9.94 -21.05 32.57
C VAL A 480 8.60 -21.58 32.06
N PRO A 481 8.15 -21.17 30.86
CA PRO A 481 6.88 -21.64 30.32
C PRO A 481 6.93 -23.13 29.92
N GLU A 482 5.90 -23.91 30.32
CA GLU A 482 5.77 -25.39 30.12
C GLU A 482 5.12 -25.81 28.82
#